data_AF-A0A8S0IK80-F1
#
_entry.id   AF-A0A8S0IK80-F1
#
_cell.length_a   1.000
_cell.length_b   1.000
_cell.length_c   1.000
_cell.angle_alpha   90.00
_cell.angle_beta   90.00
_cell.angle_gamma   90.00
#
_symmetry.space_group_name_H-M   'P 1'
#
loop_
_entity.id
_entity.type
_entity.pdbx_description
1 polymer ?
#
loop_
_entity_poly.entity_id
_entity_poly.type
_entity_poly.pdbx_seq_one_letter_code
_entity_poly.pdbx_strand_id
1 'polypeptide(L)'
;MEAPEDAAMVEACTDPVQLKPFEVLDDIMNTVSDYCEEGFDALEECILSNIQVDEFQARLFLQGSAHLFRQLQADLAKHMQEFERAALRTSLNIPAGLILNQAALAEDGPRFTAEDEQRVDSQLSKLRQEIQEVRQARRDVEAQKAAIDREIRSYGDTSDLAAITEAAAGKENLAEDARALAAKAVQLAALLPRVRAKQAQRDAAAADATSIADPKQAALVAERDIMQRKAAMGSMNAADLRNLREQLRLDT
;
A
#
# COMPACT_ATOMS: atom_id res chain seq x y z
N MET A 1 16.78 -16.46 58.91
CA MET A 1 15.88 -16.22 57.76
C MET A 1 16.52 -15.07 57.02
N GLU A 2 17.61 -15.38 56.31
CA GLU A 2 18.43 -14.41 55.59
C GLU A 2 17.95 -14.42 54.15
N ALA A 3 17.54 -13.26 53.65
CA ALA A 3 17.21 -13.05 52.25
C ALA A 3 18.54 -12.89 51.47
N PRO A 4 18.62 -13.37 50.21
CA PRO A 4 19.86 -13.31 49.44
C PRO A 4 20.10 -11.88 48.95
N GLU A 5 21.21 -11.27 49.38
CA GLU A 5 21.70 -9.95 48.97
C GLU A 5 22.27 -9.94 47.52
N ASP A 6 22.31 -11.09 46.84
CA ASP A 6 22.95 -11.25 45.54
C ASP A 6 22.16 -10.66 44.36
N ALA A 7 20.90 -10.27 44.54
CA ALA A 7 20.08 -9.72 43.45
C ALA A 7 20.31 -8.21 43.22
N ALA A 8 20.90 -7.49 44.17
CA ALA A 8 21.09 -6.03 44.09
C ALA A 8 22.46 -5.63 43.47
N MET A 9 23.41 -6.56 43.34
CA MET A 9 24.74 -6.29 42.79
C MET A 9 24.82 -6.28 41.26
N VAL A 10 23.68 -6.42 40.56
CA VAL A 10 23.63 -6.37 39.08
C VAL A 10 23.30 -4.96 38.57
N GLU A 11 22.87 -4.03 39.44
CA GLU A 11 22.27 -2.76 39.00
C GLU A 11 23.15 -1.51 39.21
N ALA A 12 24.41 -1.67 39.62
CA ALA A 12 25.32 -0.55 39.91
C ALA A 12 26.64 -0.63 39.13
N CYS A 13 26.57 -0.57 37.81
CA CYS A 13 27.69 -0.19 36.93
C CYS A 13 27.14 0.38 35.63
N THR A 14 26.62 1.61 35.71
CA THR A 14 26.34 2.46 34.56
C THR A 14 27.58 3.32 34.26
N ASP A 15 28.06 3.23 33.00
CA ASP A 15 29.24 3.83 32.34
C ASP A 15 30.58 3.04 32.34
N PRO A 16 31.41 3.04 31.26
CA PRO A 16 31.32 3.70 29.96
C PRO A 16 31.32 2.69 28.77
N VAL A 17 30.77 3.09 27.62
CA VAL A 17 30.58 2.20 26.45
C VAL A 17 29.74 0.98 26.83
N GLN A 18 28.43 1.19 26.99
CA GLN A 18 27.44 0.09 27.00
C GLN A 18 27.39 -0.56 25.60
N LEU A 19 28.48 -1.21 25.18
CA LEU A 19 28.36 -2.31 24.24
C LEU A 19 27.58 -3.36 25.01
N LYS A 20 26.26 -3.36 24.82
CA LYS A 20 25.43 -4.47 25.28
C LYS A 20 25.86 -5.67 24.44
N PRO A 21 26.64 -6.61 25.00
CA PRO A 21 27.32 -7.62 24.19
C PRO A 21 26.32 -8.44 23.37
N PHE A 22 25.14 -8.66 23.92
CA PHE A 22 24.04 -9.34 23.26
C PHE A 22 23.49 -8.58 22.06
N GLU A 23 23.36 -7.25 22.10
CA GLU A 23 22.88 -6.47 20.94
C GLU A 23 23.89 -6.52 19.79
N VAL A 24 25.19 -6.40 20.10
CA VAL A 24 26.25 -6.49 19.10
C VAL A 24 26.32 -7.88 18.48
N LEU A 25 26.20 -8.93 19.29
CA LEU A 25 26.20 -10.31 18.79
C LEU A 25 24.95 -10.59 17.95
N ASP A 26 23.79 -10.06 18.33
CA ASP A 26 22.56 -10.18 17.54
C ASP A 26 22.70 -9.48 16.18
N ASP A 27 23.22 -8.25 16.15
CA ASP A 27 23.51 -7.54 14.90
C ASP A 27 24.48 -8.33 13.99
N ILE A 28 25.54 -8.93 14.56
CA ILE A 28 26.47 -9.78 13.82
C ILE A 28 25.75 -11.02 13.26
N MET A 29 24.94 -11.70 14.07
CA MET A 29 24.22 -12.90 13.63
C MET A 29 23.23 -12.60 12.51
N ASN A 30 22.46 -11.51 12.65
CA ASN A 30 21.52 -11.05 11.62
C ASN A 30 22.26 -10.70 10.33
N THR A 31 23.34 -9.92 10.42
CA THR A 31 24.15 -9.54 9.25
C THR A 31 24.74 -10.76 8.52
N VAL A 32 25.23 -11.77 9.24
CA VAL A 32 25.76 -12.99 8.63
C VAL A 32 24.66 -13.81 7.95
N SER A 33 23.46 -13.85 8.54
CA SER A 33 22.29 -14.49 7.92
C SER A 33 21.91 -13.77 6.61
N ASP A 34 21.85 -12.44 6.62
CA ASP A 34 21.52 -11.62 5.44
C ASP A 34 22.52 -11.88 4.31
N TYR A 35 23.83 -11.92 4.60
CA TYR A 35 24.84 -12.23 3.59
C TYR A 35 24.72 -13.64 3.02
N CYS A 36 24.26 -14.60 3.82
CA CYS A 36 24.03 -15.96 3.35
C CYS A 36 22.80 -16.01 2.44
N GLU A 37 21.74 -15.29 2.75
CA GLU A 37 20.55 -15.14 1.90
C GLU A 37 20.92 -14.50 0.56
N GLU A 38 21.57 -13.33 0.59
CA GLU A 38 22.04 -12.63 -0.62
C GLU A 38 22.97 -13.49 -1.48
N GLY A 39 23.86 -14.27 -0.85
CA GLY A 39 24.77 -15.17 -1.54
C GLY A 39 24.06 -16.30 -2.28
N PHE A 40 22.99 -16.85 -1.70
CA PHE A 40 22.17 -17.88 -2.36
C PHE A 40 21.30 -17.29 -3.47
N ASP A 41 20.69 -16.13 -3.24
CA ASP A 41 19.92 -15.43 -4.27
C ASP A 41 20.80 -15.11 -5.49
N ALA A 42 22.02 -14.61 -5.27
CA ALA A 42 22.98 -14.34 -6.34
C ALA A 42 23.43 -15.62 -7.07
N LEU A 43 23.59 -16.74 -6.34
CA LEU A 43 23.90 -18.03 -6.95
C LEU A 43 22.75 -18.52 -7.84
N GLU A 44 21.52 -18.41 -7.35
CA GLU A 44 20.32 -18.82 -8.09
C GLU A 44 20.13 -17.97 -9.34
N GLU A 45 20.24 -16.65 -9.21
CA GLU A 45 20.17 -15.72 -10.33
C GLU A 45 21.26 -16.02 -11.37
N CYS A 46 22.50 -16.25 -10.94
CA CYS A 46 23.61 -16.56 -11.82
C CYS A 46 23.39 -17.86 -12.61
N ILE A 47 22.89 -18.90 -11.97
CA ILE A 47 22.67 -20.20 -12.62
C ILE A 47 21.49 -20.15 -13.58
N LEU A 48 20.38 -19.53 -13.16
CA LEU A 48 19.18 -19.40 -14.00
C LEU A 48 19.40 -18.46 -15.20
N SER A 49 20.27 -17.45 -15.06
CA SER A 49 20.55 -16.49 -16.14
C SER A 49 21.61 -16.98 -17.13
N ASN A 50 22.59 -17.76 -16.69
CA ASN A 50 23.74 -18.14 -17.53
C ASN A 50 23.66 -19.56 -18.11
N ILE A 51 22.84 -20.43 -17.54
CA ILE A 51 22.70 -21.81 -18.00
C ILE A 51 21.34 -21.94 -18.68
N GLN A 52 21.30 -22.53 -19.89
CA GLN A 52 20.02 -22.94 -20.48
C GLN A 52 19.53 -24.16 -19.71
N VAL A 53 18.71 -23.91 -18.70
CA VAL A 53 18.12 -24.93 -17.84
C VAL A 53 16.68 -25.15 -18.28
N ASP A 54 16.28 -26.40 -18.49
CA ASP A 54 14.89 -26.74 -18.79
C ASP A 54 14.02 -26.51 -17.54
N GLU A 55 12.72 -26.24 -17.68
CA GLU A 55 11.85 -25.85 -16.53
C GLU A 55 11.88 -26.88 -15.38
N PHE A 56 11.97 -28.17 -15.73
CA PHE A 56 12.11 -29.27 -14.77
C PHE A 56 13.45 -29.22 -14.02
N GLN A 57 14.54 -28.93 -14.73
CA GLN A 57 15.88 -28.84 -14.14
C GLN A 57 16.01 -27.58 -13.28
N ALA A 58 15.40 -26.46 -13.66
CA ALA A 58 15.38 -25.24 -12.88
C ALA A 58 14.66 -25.47 -11.54
N ARG A 59 13.55 -26.20 -11.56
CA ARG A 59 12.81 -26.58 -10.35
C ARG A 59 13.62 -27.50 -9.43
N LEU A 60 14.33 -28.49 -9.99
CA LEU A 60 15.21 -29.36 -9.21
C LEU A 60 16.38 -28.60 -8.60
N PHE A 61 16.95 -27.65 -9.35
CA PHE A 61 18.02 -26.79 -8.87
C PHE A 61 17.55 -25.91 -7.70
N LEU A 62 16.41 -25.20 -7.84
CA LEU A 62 15.82 -24.40 -6.77
C LEU A 62 15.47 -25.23 -5.53
N GLN A 63 15.03 -26.46 -5.71
CA GLN A 63 14.78 -27.37 -4.59
C GLN A 63 16.10 -27.78 -3.90
N GLY A 64 17.16 -28.01 -4.67
CA GLY A 64 18.48 -28.34 -4.18
C GLY A 64 19.16 -27.18 -3.46
N SER A 65 19.11 -25.97 -4.02
CA SER A 65 19.64 -24.75 -3.41
C SER A 65 18.91 -24.45 -2.09
N ALA A 66 17.58 -24.55 -2.06
CA ALA A 66 16.81 -24.40 -0.83
C ALA A 66 17.16 -25.45 0.24
N HIS A 67 17.49 -26.69 -0.17
CA HIS A 67 17.94 -27.71 0.77
C HIS A 67 19.33 -27.39 1.34
N LEU A 68 20.27 -27.00 0.49
CA LEU A 68 21.62 -26.57 0.89
C LEU A 68 21.57 -25.35 1.81
N PHE A 69 20.72 -24.38 1.49
CA PHE A 69 20.54 -23.18 2.30
C PHE A 69 20.03 -23.51 3.70
N ARG A 70 19.02 -24.37 3.83
CA ARG A 70 18.53 -24.82 5.14
C ARG A 70 19.59 -25.57 5.95
N GLN A 71 20.41 -26.38 5.28
CA GLN A 71 21.51 -27.07 5.94
C GLN A 71 22.57 -26.06 6.43
N LEU A 72 22.93 -25.10 5.58
CA LEU A 72 23.84 -24.02 5.95
C LEU A 72 23.29 -23.21 7.13
N GLN A 73 22.01 -22.84 7.13
CA GLN A 73 21.39 -22.11 8.25
C GLN A 73 21.47 -22.90 9.56
N ALA A 74 21.24 -24.22 9.52
CA ALA A 74 21.34 -25.06 10.71
C ALA A 74 22.78 -25.13 11.25
N ASP A 75 23.76 -25.28 10.35
CA ASP A 75 25.18 -25.30 10.72
C ASP A 75 25.67 -23.93 11.20
N LEU A 76 25.23 -22.86 10.53
CA LEU A 76 25.52 -21.48 10.88
C LEU A 76 24.98 -21.15 12.26
N ALA A 77 23.73 -21.51 12.58
CA ALA A 77 23.14 -21.28 13.89
C ALA A 77 23.96 -21.93 15.02
N LYS A 78 24.44 -23.16 14.79
CA LYS A 78 25.31 -23.86 15.74
C LYS A 78 26.64 -23.14 15.94
N HIS A 79 27.30 -22.75 14.84
CA HIS A 79 28.57 -22.05 14.90
C HIS A 79 28.46 -20.64 15.49
N MET A 80 27.35 -19.94 15.21
CA MET A 80 27.06 -18.63 15.81
C MET A 80 26.84 -18.75 17.31
N GLN A 81 26.17 -19.81 17.78
CA GLN A 81 26.04 -20.06 19.22
C GLN A 81 27.39 -20.35 19.90
N GLU A 82 28.29 -21.09 19.24
CA GLU A 82 29.65 -21.33 19.72
C GLU A 82 30.48 -20.05 19.74
N PHE A 83 30.35 -19.23 18.69
CA PHE A 83 30.97 -17.91 18.58
C PHE A 83 30.50 -16.96 19.68
N GLU A 84 29.18 -16.87 19.90
CA GLU A 84 28.57 -16.04 20.95
C GLU A 84 29.16 -16.40 22.32
N ARG A 85 29.17 -17.69 22.67
CA ARG A 85 29.78 -18.18 23.92
C ARG A 85 31.26 -17.85 24.02
N ALA A 86 32.01 -17.97 22.93
CA ALA A 86 33.43 -17.66 22.91
C ALA A 86 33.67 -16.15 23.11
N ALA A 87 32.94 -15.31 22.37
CA ALA A 87 33.04 -13.85 22.43
C ALA A 87 32.69 -13.32 23.82
N LEU A 88 31.59 -13.79 24.42
CA LEU A 88 31.20 -13.44 25.78
C LEU A 88 32.20 -13.93 26.83
N ARG A 89 33.01 -14.95 26.55
CA ARG A 89 34.01 -15.44 27.51
C ARG A 89 35.34 -14.69 27.40
N THR A 90 35.71 -14.21 26.22
CA THR A 90 37.07 -13.71 25.94
C THR A 90 37.13 -12.23 25.61
N SER A 91 36.34 -11.75 24.65
CA SER A 91 36.50 -10.42 24.04
C SER A 91 35.48 -9.41 24.53
N LEU A 92 34.28 -9.86 24.92
CA LEU A 92 33.16 -9.01 25.32
C LEU A 92 32.87 -9.07 26.83
N ASN A 93 33.77 -9.65 27.62
CA ASN A 93 33.68 -9.67 29.06
C ASN A 93 34.87 -8.97 29.70
N ILE A 94 34.58 -8.08 30.64
CA ILE A 94 35.58 -7.35 31.41
C ILE A 94 35.85 -8.16 32.68
N PRO A 95 37.09 -8.64 32.90
CA PRO A 95 37.43 -9.34 34.13
C PRO A 95 37.08 -8.49 35.35
N ALA A 96 36.46 -9.09 36.37
CA ALA A 96 35.98 -8.37 37.56
C ALA A 96 37.07 -7.52 38.25
N GLY A 97 38.33 -7.96 38.20
CA GLY A 97 39.47 -7.22 38.76
C GLY A 97 39.95 -6.02 37.93
N LEU A 98 39.39 -5.81 36.74
CA LEU A 98 39.68 -4.68 35.84
C LEU A 98 38.50 -3.73 35.68
N ILE A 99 37.39 -3.97 36.40
CA ILE A 99 36.28 -3.02 36.49
C ILE A 99 36.82 -1.82 37.27
N LEU A 100 37.28 -0.82 36.54
CA LEU A 100 37.76 0.43 37.10
C LEU A 100 36.59 1.11 37.82
N ASN A 101 36.77 1.44 39.10
CA ASN A 101 35.88 2.34 39.80
C ASN A 101 35.90 3.69 39.06
N GLN A 102 34.91 3.94 38.22
CA GLN A 102 34.81 5.20 37.48
C GLN A 102 34.76 6.42 38.41
N ALA A 103 34.20 6.26 39.61
CA ALA A 103 34.24 7.28 40.64
C ALA A 103 35.69 7.71 40.97
N ALA A 104 36.64 6.76 40.98
CA ALA A 104 38.05 7.05 41.21
C ALA A 104 38.74 7.69 39.98
N LEU A 105 38.24 7.45 38.77
CA LEU A 105 38.73 8.12 37.54
C LEU A 105 38.16 9.54 37.38
N ALA A 106 36.96 9.80 37.91
CA ALA A 106 36.29 11.09 37.86
C ALA A 106 36.90 12.11 38.84
N GLU A 107 37.44 11.67 39.98
CA GLU A 107 38.07 12.56 40.97
C GLU A 107 39.38 13.21 40.49
N ASP A 108 40.14 12.54 39.60
CA ASP A 108 41.39 13.03 39.01
C ASP A 108 41.24 13.52 37.55
N GLY A 109 40.00 13.66 37.07
CA GLY A 109 39.70 14.17 35.73
C GLY A 109 40.08 15.65 35.54
N PRO A 110 40.30 16.10 34.28
CA PRO A 110 40.51 17.52 34.01
C PRO A 110 39.32 18.32 34.50
N ARG A 111 39.58 19.30 35.39
CA ARG A 111 38.55 20.20 35.90
C ARG A 111 38.08 21.09 34.75
N PHE A 112 36.84 20.90 34.32
CA PHE A 112 36.21 21.74 33.31
C PHE A 112 36.10 23.17 33.82
N THR A 113 36.42 24.13 32.95
CA THR A 113 36.20 25.55 33.25
C THR A 113 34.74 25.91 32.99
N ALA A 114 34.26 26.99 33.61
CA ALA A 114 32.91 27.51 33.32
C ALA A 114 32.72 27.87 31.83
N GLU A 115 33.82 28.25 31.13
CA GLU A 115 33.81 28.49 29.69
C GLU A 115 33.61 27.19 28.88
N ASP A 116 34.21 26.08 29.33
CA ASP A 116 34.01 24.77 28.70
C ASP A 116 32.57 24.26 28.87
N GLU A 117 31.99 24.41 30.06
CA GLU A 117 30.60 24.05 30.32
C GLU A 117 29.65 24.87 29.43
N GLN A 118 29.84 26.20 29.37
CA GLN A 118 29.03 27.07 28.53
C GLN A 118 29.19 26.74 27.03
N ARG A 119 30.38 26.35 26.59
CA ARG A 119 30.62 25.90 25.21
C ARG A 119 29.87 24.61 24.92
N VAL A 120 29.94 23.62 25.81
CA VAL A 120 29.22 22.34 25.66
C VAL A 120 27.71 22.58 25.63
N ASP A 121 27.18 23.44 26.51
CA ASP A 121 25.76 23.79 26.51
C ASP A 121 25.33 24.45 25.20
N SER A 122 26.16 25.34 24.66
CA SER A 122 25.88 25.98 23.35
C SER A 122 25.89 24.95 22.21
N GLN A 123 26.79 23.97 22.24
CA GLN A 123 26.85 22.89 21.26
C GLN A 123 25.65 21.95 21.40
N LEU A 124 25.27 21.59 22.62
CA LEU A 124 24.07 20.78 22.90
C LEU A 124 22.80 21.48 22.43
N SER A 125 22.68 22.80 22.62
CA SER A 125 21.55 23.57 22.11
C SER A 125 21.48 23.51 20.58
N LYS A 126 22.62 23.68 19.90
CA LYS A 126 22.68 23.58 18.42
C LYS A 126 22.31 22.19 17.92
N LEU A 127 22.92 21.14 18.49
CA LEU A 127 22.62 19.75 18.16
C LEU A 127 21.15 19.41 18.38
N ARG A 128 20.54 19.90 19.47
CA ARG A 128 19.09 19.71 19.71
C ARG A 128 18.24 20.38 18.64
N GLN A 129 18.63 21.57 18.18
CA GLN A 129 17.95 22.26 17.09
C GLN A 129 18.11 21.49 15.77
N GLU A 130 19.33 21.07 15.42
CA GLU A 130 19.60 20.26 14.23
C GLU A 130 18.81 18.95 14.23
N ILE A 131 18.74 18.26 15.38
CA ILE A 131 17.92 17.04 15.52
C ILE A 131 16.43 17.33 15.27
N GLN A 132 15.91 18.46 15.75
CA GLN A 132 14.52 18.84 15.49
C GLN A 132 14.28 19.14 14.01
N GLU A 133 15.21 19.85 13.37
CA GLU A 133 15.14 20.15 11.93
C GLU A 133 15.18 18.87 11.09
N VAL A 134 16.08 17.94 11.38
CA VAL A 134 16.17 16.63 10.71
C VAL A 134 14.91 15.79 10.95
N ARG A 135 14.36 15.79 12.16
CA ARG A 135 13.10 15.08 12.46
C ARG A 135 11.93 15.67 11.69
N GLN A 136 11.88 16.98 11.51
CA GLN A 136 10.84 17.61 10.71
C GLN A 136 11.00 17.26 9.22
N ALA A 137 12.21 17.37 8.67
CA ALA A 137 12.51 16.97 7.30
C ALA A 137 12.15 15.50 7.04
N ARG A 138 12.46 14.60 7.98
CA ARG A 138 12.07 13.19 7.89
C ARG A 138 10.56 13.02 7.80
N ARG A 139 9.78 13.71 8.64
CA ARG A 139 8.31 13.64 8.60
C ARG A 139 7.75 14.14 7.27
N ASP A 140 8.32 15.21 6.73
CA ASP A 140 7.90 15.77 5.44
C ASP A 140 8.19 14.78 4.30
N VAL A 141 9.35 14.12 4.31
CA VAL A 141 9.70 13.07 3.34
C VAL A 141 8.82 11.84 3.50
N GLU A 142 8.53 11.40 4.72
CA GLU A 142 7.60 10.28 4.97
C GLU A 142 6.18 10.60 4.48
N ALA A 143 5.72 11.85 4.66
CA ALA A 143 4.44 12.30 4.14
C ALA A 143 4.41 12.33 2.60
N GLN A 144 5.50 12.79 1.96
CA GLN A 144 5.64 12.75 0.51
C GLN A 144 5.66 11.32 -0.02
N LYS A 145 6.41 10.41 0.61
CA LYS A 145 6.42 8.99 0.27
C LYS A 145 5.01 8.40 0.38
N ALA A 146 4.30 8.66 1.48
CA ALA A 146 2.94 8.18 1.66
C ALA A 146 1.96 8.76 0.62
N ALA A 147 2.16 10.00 0.17
CA ALA A 147 1.37 10.59 -0.91
C ALA A 147 1.65 9.90 -2.25
N ILE A 148 2.92 9.69 -2.59
CA ILE A 148 3.34 8.98 -3.81
C ILE A 148 2.81 7.54 -3.79
N ASP A 149 2.93 6.82 -2.68
CA ASP A 149 2.41 5.44 -2.55
C ASP A 149 0.89 5.38 -2.75
N ARG A 150 0.14 6.40 -2.29
CA ARG A 150 -1.30 6.49 -2.57
C ARG A 150 -1.58 6.77 -4.04
N GLU A 151 -0.78 7.64 -4.66
CA GLU A 151 -0.90 7.94 -6.08
C GLU A 151 -0.63 6.70 -6.94
N ILE A 152 0.46 5.98 -6.66
CA ILE A 152 0.81 4.70 -7.32
C ILE A 152 -0.34 3.70 -7.18
N ARG A 153 -0.90 3.52 -5.97
CA ARG A 153 -2.06 2.64 -5.76
C ARG A 153 -3.31 3.11 -6.51
N SER A 154 -3.49 4.41 -6.69
CA SER A 154 -4.65 4.96 -7.41
C SER A 154 -4.60 4.69 -8.92
N TYR A 155 -3.41 4.50 -9.49
CA TYR A 155 -3.25 4.11 -10.89
C TYR A 155 -3.68 2.65 -11.17
N GLY A 156 -3.97 1.87 -10.12
CA GLY A 156 -4.49 0.50 -10.25
C GLY A 156 -3.43 -0.50 -10.72
N ASP A 157 -3.84 -1.76 -10.84
CA ASP A 157 -2.96 -2.84 -11.24
C ASP A 157 -2.85 -2.88 -12.78
N THR A 158 -1.63 -2.81 -13.32
CA THR A 158 -1.43 -2.78 -14.78
C THR A 158 -1.87 -4.06 -15.49
N SER A 159 -2.15 -5.13 -14.74
CA SER A 159 -2.79 -6.36 -15.21
C SER A 159 -4.20 -6.13 -15.75
N ASP A 160 -4.94 -5.12 -15.26
CA ASP A 160 -6.24 -4.74 -15.83
C ASP A 160 -6.11 -4.18 -17.25
N LEU A 161 -4.97 -3.53 -17.56
CA LEU A 161 -4.65 -3.11 -18.93
C LEU A 161 -4.31 -4.31 -19.82
N ALA A 162 -3.69 -5.36 -19.26
CA ALA A 162 -3.43 -6.60 -19.99
C ALA A 162 -4.74 -7.28 -20.43
N ALA A 163 -5.75 -7.32 -19.56
CA ALA A 163 -7.09 -7.81 -19.90
C ALA A 163 -7.76 -6.98 -21.02
N ILE A 164 -7.54 -5.66 -21.04
CA ILE A 164 -8.00 -4.79 -22.13
C ILE A 164 -7.26 -5.12 -23.44
N THR A 165 -5.95 -5.33 -23.39
CA THR A 165 -5.18 -5.70 -24.59
C THR A 165 -5.52 -7.09 -25.10
N GLU A 166 -5.84 -8.04 -24.22
CA GLU A 166 -6.27 -9.38 -24.58
C GLU A 166 -7.69 -9.38 -25.17
N ALA A 167 -8.61 -8.61 -24.59
CA ALA A 167 -9.95 -8.38 -25.16
C ALA A 167 -9.93 -7.58 -26.49
N ALA A 168 -8.84 -6.84 -26.74
CA ALA A 168 -8.57 -6.12 -27.98
C ALA A 168 -7.87 -7.00 -29.03
N ALA A 169 -7.13 -8.03 -28.61
CA ALA A 169 -6.42 -8.98 -29.47
C ALA A 169 -7.44 -9.86 -30.23
N GLY A 170 -7.94 -9.34 -31.35
CA GLY A 170 -8.95 -10.00 -32.18
C GLY A 170 -9.99 -9.05 -32.79
N LYS A 171 -9.99 -7.77 -32.41
CA LYS A 171 -10.88 -6.75 -32.98
C LYS A 171 -10.09 -5.77 -33.83
N GLU A 172 -10.13 -5.93 -35.16
CA GLU A 172 -9.34 -5.13 -36.11
C GLU A 172 -9.67 -3.62 -36.12
N ASN A 173 -10.75 -3.15 -35.50
CA ASN A 173 -11.16 -1.74 -35.52
C ASN A 173 -11.44 -1.13 -34.13
N LEU A 174 -10.89 -1.71 -33.05
CA LEU A 174 -11.22 -1.30 -31.68
C LEU A 174 -10.97 0.20 -31.41
N ALA A 175 -9.92 0.77 -32.01
CA ALA A 175 -9.60 2.19 -31.86
C ALA A 175 -10.61 3.11 -32.55
N GLU A 176 -11.21 2.68 -33.66
CA GLU A 176 -12.26 3.43 -34.36
C GLU A 176 -13.60 3.29 -33.63
N ASP A 177 -13.93 2.10 -33.15
CA ASP A 177 -15.12 1.84 -32.35
C ASP A 177 -15.08 2.60 -31.01
N ALA A 178 -13.93 2.64 -30.34
CA ALA A 178 -13.75 3.40 -29.11
C ALA A 178 -13.89 4.92 -29.34
N ARG A 179 -13.36 5.44 -30.46
CA ARG A 179 -13.56 6.85 -30.85
C ARG A 179 -15.00 7.16 -31.20
N ALA A 180 -15.69 6.26 -31.91
CA ALA A 180 -17.10 6.41 -32.23
C ALA A 180 -17.97 6.38 -30.97
N LEU A 181 -17.67 5.46 -30.04
CA LEU A 181 -18.34 5.38 -28.74
C LEU A 181 -18.11 6.63 -27.89
N ALA A 182 -16.87 7.13 -27.82
CA ALA A 182 -16.55 8.36 -27.10
C ALA A 182 -17.27 9.58 -27.72
N ALA A 183 -17.30 9.69 -29.05
CA ALA A 183 -18.04 10.75 -29.74
C ALA A 183 -19.54 10.68 -29.47
N LYS A 184 -20.13 9.48 -29.44
CA LYS A 184 -21.53 9.26 -29.08
C LYS A 184 -21.80 9.55 -27.60
N ALA A 185 -20.88 9.23 -26.69
CA ALA A 185 -20.99 9.55 -25.27
C ALA A 185 -20.98 11.07 -25.02
N VAL A 186 -20.12 11.82 -25.73
CA VAL A 186 -20.11 13.29 -25.69
C VAL A 186 -21.41 13.88 -26.23
N GLN A 187 -21.95 13.34 -27.33
CA GLN A 187 -23.25 13.74 -27.86
C GLN A 187 -24.39 13.46 -26.86
N LEU A 188 -24.36 12.31 -26.19
CA LEU A 188 -25.34 11.94 -25.16
C LEU A 188 -25.23 12.86 -23.94
N ALA A 189 -24.01 13.18 -23.49
CA ALA A 189 -23.75 14.10 -22.39
C ALA A 189 -24.29 15.51 -22.67
N ALA A 190 -24.22 15.98 -23.92
CA ALA A 190 -24.82 17.26 -24.33
C ALA A 190 -26.36 17.23 -24.37
N LEU A 191 -26.96 16.05 -24.60
CA LEU A 191 -28.41 15.87 -24.67
C LEU A 191 -29.05 15.58 -23.30
N LEU A 192 -28.30 15.01 -22.36
CA LEU A 192 -28.77 14.70 -20.99
C LEU A 192 -29.37 15.91 -20.25
N PRO A 193 -28.75 17.11 -20.25
CA PRO A 193 -29.34 18.30 -19.66
C PRO A 193 -30.66 18.71 -20.30
N ARG A 194 -30.79 18.56 -21.62
CA ARG A 194 -32.03 18.89 -22.37
C ARG A 194 -33.15 17.91 -22.07
N VAL A 195 -32.84 16.63 -21.92
CA VAL A 195 -33.80 15.60 -21.51
C VAL A 195 -34.26 15.85 -20.08
N ARG A 196 -33.32 16.12 -19.16
CA ARG A 196 -33.64 16.47 -17.76
C ARG A 196 -34.49 17.75 -17.66
N ALA A 197 -34.20 18.77 -18.47
CA ALA A 197 -35.00 20.00 -18.52
C ALA A 197 -36.42 19.75 -19.04
N LYS A 198 -36.58 18.94 -20.09
CA LYS A 198 -37.90 18.55 -20.60
C LYS A 198 -38.68 17.67 -19.62
N GLN A 199 -37.99 16.84 -18.85
CA GLN A 199 -38.59 16.02 -17.80
C GLN A 199 -39.06 16.90 -16.64
N ALA A 200 -38.22 17.81 -16.16
CA ALA A 200 -38.61 18.80 -15.16
C ALA A 200 -39.78 19.69 -15.62
N GLN A 201 -39.84 20.05 -16.91
CA GLN A 201 -40.96 20.81 -17.47
C GLN A 201 -42.25 20.00 -17.53
N ARG A 202 -42.18 18.69 -17.81
CA ARG A 202 -43.34 17.78 -17.72
C ARG A 202 -43.81 17.59 -16.29
N ASP A 203 -42.88 17.43 -15.36
CA ASP A 203 -43.19 17.25 -13.94
C ASP A 203 -43.81 18.53 -13.35
N ALA A 204 -43.32 19.71 -13.76
CA ALA A 204 -43.94 21.00 -13.40
C ALA A 204 -45.32 21.20 -14.02
N ALA A 205 -45.51 20.84 -15.30
CA ALA A 205 -46.82 20.91 -15.95
C ALA A 205 -47.84 19.92 -15.33
N ALA A 206 -47.38 18.76 -14.86
CA ALA A 206 -48.22 17.80 -14.14
C ALA A 206 -48.62 18.32 -12.75
N ALA A 207 -47.71 19.02 -12.06
CA ALA A 207 -47.97 19.67 -10.78
C ALA A 207 -48.97 20.85 -10.90
N ASP A 208 -48.84 21.68 -11.95
CA ASP A 208 -49.79 22.77 -12.23
C ASP A 208 -51.18 22.25 -12.62
N ALA A 209 -51.25 21.14 -13.36
CA ALA A 209 -52.53 20.48 -13.69
C ALA A 209 -53.24 19.90 -12.46
N THR A 210 -52.51 19.56 -11.40
CA THR A 210 -53.09 19.10 -10.12
C THR A 210 -53.52 20.26 -9.21
N SER A 211 -53.02 21.47 -9.43
CA SER A 211 -53.31 22.65 -8.60
C SER A 211 -54.54 23.46 -9.02
N ILE A 212 -55.06 23.29 -10.25
CA ILE A 212 -56.13 24.14 -10.81
C ILE A 212 -57.45 23.37 -11.11
N ALA A 213 -57.47 22.04 -10.97
CA ALA A 213 -58.63 21.26 -11.38
C ALA A 213 -59.58 20.92 -10.21
N ASP A 214 -60.75 21.58 -10.19
CA ASP A 214 -61.94 21.15 -9.45
C ASP A 214 -62.19 19.66 -9.77
N PRO A 215 -62.25 18.74 -8.79
CA PRO A 215 -62.22 17.28 -9.02
C PRO A 215 -63.30 16.76 -9.97
N LYS A 216 -64.41 17.49 -10.14
CA LYS A 216 -65.46 17.18 -11.12
C LYS A 216 -65.08 17.52 -12.57
N GLN A 217 -64.32 18.59 -12.80
CA GLN A 217 -63.82 18.95 -14.14
C GLN A 217 -62.63 18.07 -14.55
N ALA A 218 -61.76 17.69 -13.59
CA ALA A 218 -60.69 16.73 -13.83
C ALA A 218 -61.23 15.36 -14.30
N ALA A 219 -62.31 14.89 -13.68
CA ALA A 219 -62.97 13.65 -14.05
C ALA A 219 -63.60 13.70 -15.45
N LEU A 220 -64.25 14.80 -15.82
CA LEU A 220 -64.85 14.98 -17.15
C LEU A 220 -63.80 15.11 -18.27
N VAL A 221 -62.68 15.77 -17.99
CA VAL A 221 -61.57 15.85 -18.95
C VAL A 221 -60.88 14.50 -19.09
N ALA A 222 -60.66 13.77 -18.00
CA ALA A 222 -60.13 12.41 -18.04
C ALA A 222 -61.05 11.44 -18.79
N GLU A 223 -62.38 11.54 -18.60
CA GLU A 223 -63.35 10.71 -19.32
C GLU A 223 -63.39 11.04 -20.82
N ARG A 224 -63.28 12.31 -21.19
CA ARG A 224 -63.18 12.76 -22.58
C ARG A 224 -61.88 12.29 -23.24
N ASP A 225 -60.76 12.35 -22.52
CA ASP A 225 -59.46 11.84 -22.99
C ASP A 225 -59.48 10.32 -23.15
N ILE A 226 -60.14 9.59 -22.24
CA ILE A 226 -60.32 8.13 -22.35
C ILE A 226 -61.20 7.78 -23.55
N MET A 227 -62.28 8.54 -23.81
CA MET A 227 -63.08 8.35 -25.03
C MET A 227 -62.28 8.66 -26.30
N GLN A 228 -61.49 9.73 -26.32
CA GLN A 228 -60.66 10.07 -27.47
C GLN A 228 -59.56 9.04 -27.72
N ARG A 229 -58.93 8.50 -26.67
CA ARG A 229 -57.96 7.39 -26.79
C ARG A 229 -58.63 6.10 -27.25
N LYS A 230 -59.84 5.79 -26.78
CA LYS A 230 -60.62 4.65 -27.29
C LYS A 230 -61.05 4.84 -28.75
N ALA A 231 -61.41 6.06 -29.16
CA ALA A 231 -61.72 6.38 -30.54
C ALA A 231 -60.47 6.31 -31.45
N ALA A 232 -59.32 6.79 -30.98
CA ALA A 232 -58.05 6.68 -31.69
C ALA A 232 -57.59 5.22 -31.84
N MET A 233 -57.72 4.41 -30.78
CA MET A 233 -57.44 2.97 -30.84
C MET A 233 -58.47 2.19 -31.68
N GLY A 234 -59.73 2.65 -31.73
CA GLY A 234 -60.75 2.12 -32.65
C GLY A 234 -60.52 2.52 -34.11
N SER A 235 -59.77 3.60 -34.37
CA SER A 235 -59.39 4.06 -35.71
C SER A 235 -58.05 3.49 -36.22
N MET A 236 -57.28 2.83 -35.36
CA MET A 236 -56.08 2.11 -35.79
C MET A 236 -56.51 0.89 -36.60
N ASN A 237 -56.24 0.94 -37.90
CA ASN A 237 -56.52 -0.15 -38.82
C ASN A 237 -55.74 -1.40 -38.40
N ALA A 238 -56.36 -2.57 -38.55
CA ALA A 238 -55.75 -3.87 -38.18
C ALA A 238 -54.41 -4.15 -38.88
N ALA A 239 -54.08 -3.42 -39.94
CA ALA A 239 -52.79 -3.45 -40.62
C ALA A 239 -51.67 -2.77 -39.80
N ASP A 240 -51.95 -1.67 -39.10
CA ASP A 240 -50.95 -0.94 -38.32
C ASP A 240 -50.56 -1.70 -37.05
N LEU A 241 -51.52 -2.41 -36.44
CA LEU A 241 -51.24 -3.32 -35.32
C LEU A 241 -50.43 -4.56 -35.75
N ARG A 242 -50.50 -4.98 -37.02
CA ARG A 242 -49.63 -6.05 -37.54
C ARG A 242 -48.21 -5.57 -37.79
N ASN A 243 -48.04 -4.38 -38.37
CA ASN A 243 -46.73 -3.77 -38.59
C ASN A 243 -45.98 -3.52 -37.27
N LEU A 244 -46.66 -3.04 -36.22
CA LEU A 244 -46.05 -2.84 -34.90
C LEU A 244 -45.63 -4.17 -34.26
N ARG A 245 -46.40 -5.24 -34.48
CA ARG A 245 -46.09 -6.57 -33.97
C ARG A 245 -44.94 -7.24 -34.74
N GLU A 246 -44.77 -6.94 -36.01
CA GLU A 246 -43.62 -7.39 -36.80
C GLU A 246 -42.34 -6.61 -36.43
N GLN A 247 -42.43 -5.30 -36.19
CA GLN A 247 -41.29 -4.49 -35.75
C GLN A 247 -40.78 -4.90 -34.36
N LEU A 248 -41.66 -5.20 -33.40
CA LEU A 248 -41.25 -5.67 -32.08
C LEU A 248 -40.67 -7.10 -32.07
N ARG A 249 -40.85 -7.86 -33.16
CA ARG A 249 -40.31 -9.22 -33.30
C ARG A 249 -38.93 -9.24 -33.97
N LEU A 250 -38.49 -8.12 -34.55
CA LEU A 250 -37.19 -7.96 -35.18
C LEU A 250 -36.11 -7.41 -34.24
N ASP A 251 -36.50 -6.92 -33.05
CA ASP A 251 -35.60 -6.37 -32.02
C ASP A 251 -35.26 -7.37 -30.89
N THR A 252 -35.51 -8.67 -31.09
CA THR A 252 -35.04 -9.79 -30.24
C THR A 252 -34.24 -10.79 -31.05
#